data_AF-A0A3M0ZXI0-F1
#
_entry.id   AF-A0A3M0ZXI0-F1
#
_cell.length_a   1.000
_cell.length_b   1.000
_cell.length_c   1.000
_cell.angle_alpha   90.00
_cell.angle_beta   90.00
_cell.angle_gamma   90.00
#
_symmetry.space_group_name_H-M   'P 1'
#
loop_
_entity.id
_entity.type
_entity.pdbx_description
1 polymer ?
#
loop_
_entity_poly.entity_id
_entity_poly.type
_entity_poly.pdbx_seq_one_letter_code
_entity_poly.pdbx_strand_id
1 'polypeptide(L)' 'MDIDDDRPKPGNPLDLLEREDLELLSREELAERAERLAAERTRTLAMLERKGATQSVAESLFRKG' A
#
# COMPACT_ATOMS: atom_id res chain seq x y z
N MET A 1 -9.69 -11.37 28.79
CA MET A 1 -10.43 -11.11 27.54
C MET A 1 -10.09 -9.66 27.21
N ASP A 2 -9.14 -9.45 26.29
CA ASP A 2 -8.68 -8.11 25.92
C ASP A 2 -9.81 -7.39 25.17
N ILE A 3 -10.34 -6.35 25.79
CA ILE A 3 -11.48 -5.54 25.32
C ILE A 3 -11.06 -4.51 24.25
N ASP A 4 -9.77 -4.45 23.89
CA ASP A 4 -9.21 -3.40 23.03
C ASP A 4 -9.19 -3.71 21.51
N ASP A 5 -9.55 -4.93 21.09
CA ASP A 5 -9.54 -5.37 19.66
C ASP A 5 -10.91 -5.18 18.95
N ASP A 6 -11.96 -4.73 19.66
CA ASP A 6 -13.30 -4.52 19.09
C ASP A 6 -13.52 -3.10 18.52
N ARG A 7 -12.46 -2.26 18.47
CA ARG A 7 -12.56 -0.97 17.76
C ARG A 7 -12.67 -1.25 16.27
N PRO A 8 -13.75 -0.81 15.58
CA PRO A 8 -13.84 -0.98 14.14
C PRO A 8 -12.62 -0.32 13.51
N LYS A 9 -11.79 -1.15 12.86
CA LYS A 9 -10.61 -0.65 12.14
C LYS A 9 -11.14 0.35 11.11
N PRO A 10 -10.61 1.58 11.07
CA PRO A 10 -10.98 2.50 10.00
C PRO A 10 -10.75 1.79 8.67
N GLY A 11 -11.74 1.83 7.78
CA GLY A 11 -11.69 1.12 6.50
C GLY A 11 -10.40 1.47 5.75
N ASN A 12 -9.90 0.54 4.95
CA ASN A 12 -8.68 0.77 4.21
C ASN A 12 -8.91 1.97 3.26
N PRO A 13 -8.08 3.04 3.31
CA PRO A 13 -8.25 4.19 2.41
C PRO A 13 -8.26 3.82 0.91
N LEU A 14 -7.65 2.69 0.53
CA LEU A 14 -7.71 2.17 -0.83
C LEU A 14 -9.13 1.75 -1.24
N ASP A 15 -9.93 1.23 -0.31
CA ASP A 15 -11.32 0.83 -0.60
C ASP A 15 -12.18 2.05 -0.97
N LEU A 16 -11.87 3.23 -0.41
CA LEU A 16 -12.53 4.48 -0.77
C LEU A 16 -12.08 4.97 -2.15
N LEU A 17 -10.78 4.86 -2.43
CA LEU A 17 -10.17 5.25 -3.71
C LEU A 17 -10.73 4.43 -4.89
N GLU A 18 -10.92 3.12 -4.70
CA GLU A 18 -11.42 2.19 -5.72
C GLU A 18 -12.91 2.35 -6.03
N ARG A 19 -13.66 3.00 -5.13
CA ARG A 19 -15.11 3.23 -5.28
C ARG A 19 -15.46 4.62 -5.81
N GLU A 20 -14.47 5.45 -6.08
CA GLU A 20 -14.67 6.78 -6.63
C GLU A 20 -15.15 6.70 -8.09
N ASP A 21 -16.19 7.47 -8.41
CA ASP A 21 -16.73 7.55 -9.77
C ASP A 21 -15.83 8.45 -10.63
N LEU A 22 -15.07 7.82 -11.53
CA LEU A 22 -14.12 8.50 -12.40
C LEU A 22 -14.78 9.27 -13.54
N GLU A 23 -16.06 9.03 -13.84
CA GLU A 23 -16.78 9.76 -14.89
C GLU A 23 -17.03 11.24 -14.53
N LEU A 24 -16.95 11.57 -13.24
CA LEU A 24 -17.11 12.94 -12.75
C LEU A 24 -15.85 13.80 -12.89
N LEU A 25 -14.71 13.20 -13.21
CA LEU A 25 -13.42 13.88 -13.33
C LEU A 25 -13.16 14.28 -14.78
N SER A 26 -12.55 15.45 -14.97
CA SER A 26 -12.01 15.88 -16.26
C SER A 26 -10.82 15.02 -16.70
N ARG A 27 -10.48 15.08 -17.98
CA ARG A 27 -9.32 14.37 -18.54
C ARG A 27 -8.01 14.79 -17.84
N GLU A 28 -7.85 16.07 -17.55
CA GLU A 28 -6.68 16.63 -16.87
C GLU A 28 -6.58 16.12 -15.43
N GLU A 29 -7.69 16.10 -14.69
CA GLU A 29 -7.75 15.56 -13.33
C GLU A 29 -7.43 14.06 -13.30
N LEU A 30 -7.95 13.30 -14.27
CA LEU A 30 -7.63 11.88 -14.41
C LEU A 30 -6.14 11.65 -14.71
N ALA A 31 -5.52 12.51 -15.53
CA ALA A 31 -4.10 12.43 -15.84
C ALA A 31 -3.23 12.71 -14.60
N GLU A 32 -3.53 13.78 -13.85
CA GLU A 32 -2.83 14.09 -12.60
C GLU A 32 -2.99 12.97 -11.57
N ARG A 33 -4.23 12.45 -11.42
CA ARG A 33 -4.51 11.32 -10.54
C ARG A 33 -3.67 10.10 -10.91
N ALA A 34 -3.61 9.75 -12.19
CA ALA A 34 -2.84 8.61 -12.68
C ALA A 34 -1.34 8.75 -12.38
N GLU A 35 -0.77 9.93 -12.59
CA GLU A 35 0.64 10.22 -12.29
C GLU A 35 0.94 10.00 -10.80
N ARG A 36 0.09 10.55 -9.92
CA ARG A 36 0.26 10.43 -8.47
C ARG A 36 0.14 8.97 -8.00
N LEU A 37 -0.82 8.22 -8.52
CA LEU A 37 -0.99 6.80 -8.18
C LEU A 37 0.18 5.95 -8.69
N ALA A 38 0.73 6.24 -9.88
CA ALA A 38 1.90 5.54 -10.39
C ALA A 38 3.16 5.80 -9.53
N ALA A 39 3.33 7.03 -9.04
CA ALA A 39 4.39 7.38 -8.10
C ALA A 39 4.24 6.61 -6.78
N GLU A 40 3.04 6.55 -6.21
CA GLU A 40 2.79 5.81 -4.96
C GLU A 40 2.96 4.29 -5.14
N ARG A 41 2.55 3.74 -6.30
CA ARG A 41 2.82 2.35 -6.65
C ARG A 41 4.32 2.07 -6.65
N THR A 42 5.11 2.96 -7.25
CA THR A 42 6.57 2.82 -7.32
C THR A 42 7.18 2.84 -5.92
N ARG A 43 6.75 3.77 -5.06
CA ARG A 43 7.18 3.84 -3.66
C ARG A 43 6.83 2.57 -2.88
N THR A 44 5.61 2.06 -3.08
CA THR A 44 5.12 0.84 -2.43
C THR A 44 5.95 -0.38 -2.83
N LEU A 45 6.22 -0.55 -4.13
CA LEU A 45 7.05 -1.64 -4.64
C LEU A 45 8.48 -1.54 -4.12
N ALA A 46 9.09 -0.35 -4.12
CA ALA A 46 10.43 -0.16 -3.56
C ALA A 46 10.50 -0.52 -2.06
N MET A 47 9.43 -0.24 -1.29
CA MET A 47 9.35 -0.66 0.10
C MET A 47 9.20 -2.18 0.24
N LEU A 48 8.38 -2.80 -0.60
CA LEU A 48 8.20 -4.26 -0.62
C LEU A 48 9.52 -4.98 -0.92
N GLU A 49 10.26 -4.52 -1.93
CA GLU A 49 11.57 -5.06 -2.28
C GLU A 49 12.57 -4.93 -1.13
N ARG A 50 12.63 -3.75 -0.49
CA ARG A 50 13.50 -3.54 0.69
C ARG A 50 13.15 -4.51 1.82
N LYS A 51 11.86 -4.65 2.13
CA LYS A 51 11.40 -5.58 3.18
C LYS A 51 11.70 -7.05 2.82
N GLY A 52 11.49 -7.45 1.56
CA GLY A 52 11.84 -8.79 1.08
C GLY A 52 13.34 -9.07 1.10
N ALA A 53 14.17 -8.09 0.73
CA ALA A 53 15.63 -8.19 0.81
C ALA A 53 16.09 -8.33 2.27
N THR A 54 15.50 -7.57 3.21
CA THR A 54 15.77 -7.72 4.64
C THR A 54 15.39 -9.10 5.16
N GLN A 55 14.23 -9.63 4.74
CA GLN A 55 13.79 -10.97 5.14
C GLN A 55 14.74 -12.06 4.62
N SER A 56 15.16 -11.98 3.36
CA SER A 56 16.12 -12.93 2.77
C SER A 56 17.48 -12.93 3.48
N VAL A 57 17.98 -11.74 3.85
CA VAL A 57 19.23 -11.61 4.63
C VAL A 57 19.07 -12.20 6.04
N ALA A 58 17.96 -11.90 6.72
CA ALA A 58 17.68 -12.45 8.04
C ALA A 58 17.59 -13.99 7.99
N GLU A 59 16.85 -14.55 7.04
CA GLU A 59 16.72 -16.00 6.86
C GLU A 59 18.07 -16.68 6.56
N SER A 60 18.95 -16.03 5.80
CA SER A 60 20.30 -16.54 5.50
C SER A 60 21.22 -16.56 6.74
N LEU A 61 21.08 -15.58 7.63
CA LEU A 61 21.82 -15.53 8.90
C LEU A 61 21.33 -16.61 9.88
N PHE A 62 20.02 -16.85 9.97
CA PHE A 62 19.45 -17.88 10.85
C PHE A 62 19.69 -19.32 10.35
N ARG A 63 19.84 -19.54 9.04
CA ARG A 63 20.07 -20.89 8.46
C ARG A 63 21.53 -21.35 8.50
N LYS A 64 22.45 -20.46 8.84
CA LYS A 64 23.89 -20.75 9.04
C LYS A 64 24.29 -20.92 10.51
N GLY A 65 23.34 -20.85 11.43
CA GLY A 65 23.52 -21.15 12.87
C GLY A 65 23.26 -22.61 13.18
#